data_AF-A0A0F9BBR7-F1
#
_entry.id   AF-A0A0F9BBR7-F1
#
_cell.length_a   1.000
_cell.length_b   1.000
_cell.length_c   1.000
_cell.angle_alpha   90.00
_cell.angle_beta   90.00
_cell.angle_gamma   90.00
#
_symmetry.space_group_name_H-M   'P 1'
#
loop_
_entity.id
_entity.type
_entity.pdbx_description
1 polymer ?
#
loop_
_entity_poly.entity_id
_entity_poly.type
_entity_poly.pdbx_seq_one_letter_code
_entity_poly.pdbx_strand_id
1 'polypeptide(L)'
;PMPDLSNAEISIEGEYGFCIVCGESFHWEQLTNTEAGSYCDNDAPGDWVTETVLTVAVMGGEDWQMWIDALDEAGVLADGAKTTAYTYIGKELTWPIYGHATIGKAKEDLDRATVAIKESTSALNGEAYVSSLNAVVTQASSAIPIMPLYISALFKVMKADGTYEGTIEQIHALFTENLYGDSPRFDDGGHLFQNYKELEDDVQARIQTVWDSVTTATIDELTDYVGYHNEFLRLFGFGIDSVDYEQDVDAVAPIANMID
;
A
#
# COMPACT_ATOMS: atom_id res chain seq x y z
N PRO A 1 -25.39 -3.51 19.34
CA PRO A 1 -24.16 -3.12 20.09
C PRO A 1 -22.92 -3.61 19.34
N MET A 2 -22.04 -2.71 18.89
CA MET A 2 -20.83 -3.09 18.15
C MET A 2 -19.94 -4.00 19.01
N PRO A 3 -19.38 -5.09 18.45
CA PRO A 3 -18.44 -5.93 19.16
C PRO A 3 -17.15 -5.15 19.46
N ASP A 4 -16.65 -5.30 20.68
CA ASP A 4 -15.37 -4.76 21.13
C ASP A 4 -14.24 -5.60 20.51
N LEU A 5 -13.63 -5.07 19.45
CA LEU A 5 -12.55 -5.71 18.69
C LEU A 5 -11.16 -5.28 19.18
N SER A 6 -11.05 -4.68 20.38
CA SER A 6 -9.77 -4.17 20.91
C SER A 6 -8.68 -5.25 21.07
N ASN A 7 -9.02 -6.55 20.98
CA ASN A 7 -8.10 -7.66 21.26
C ASN A 7 -8.10 -8.75 20.15
N ALA A 8 -8.47 -8.42 18.91
CA ALA A 8 -8.42 -9.39 17.82
C ALA A 8 -6.98 -9.56 17.29
N GLU A 9 -6.24 -10.55 17.80
CA GLU A 9 -4.94 -10.95 17.25
C GLU A 9 -5.14 -11.75 15.96
N ILE A 10 -4.62 -11.24 14.84
CA ILE A 10 -4.47 -11.98 13.58
C ILE A 10 -3.02 -12.44 13.50
N SER A 11 -2.75 -13.71 13.78
CA SER A 11 -1.43 -14.32 13.58
C SER A 11 -1.36 -15.01 12.21
N ILE A 12 -0.44 -14.57 11.36
CA ILE A 12 -0.07 -15.29 10.13
C ILE A 12 1.27 -15.96 10.43
N GLU A 13 1.28 -17.29 10.65
CA GLU A 13 2.53 -18.06 10.77
C GLU A 13 3.08 -18.37 9.36
N GLY A 14 4.17 -17.70 8.98
CA GLY A 14 4.99 -18.02 7.82
C GLY A 14 6.46 -18.13 8.21
N GLU A 15 7.25 -18.95 7.50
CA GLU A 15 8.70 -19.12 7.77
C GLU A 15 9.53 -17.84 7.48
N TYR A 16 8.92 -16.82 6.86
CA TYR A 16 9.51 -15.53 6.52
C TYR A 16 8.61 -14.40 7.04
N GLY A 17 9.14 -13.53 7.92
CA GLY A 17 8.52 -12.26 8.31
C GLY A 17 9.20 -11.08 7.59
N PHE A 18 8.53 -9.93 7.48
CA PHE A 18 9.16 -8.72 6.96
C PHE A 18 9.11 -7.60 8.00
N CYS A 19 10.12 -6.73 7.98
CA CYS A 19 10.18 -5.55 8.84
C CYS A 19 10.22 -4.29 7.99
N ILE A 20 9.52 -3.24 8.42
CA ILE A 20 9.38 -1.98 7.68
C ILE A 20 10.48 -0.97 8.06
N VAL A 21 10.98 -0.98 9.29
CA VAL A 21 11.97 -0.01 9.79
C VAL A 21 13.06 -0.74 10.56
N CYS A 22 14.28 -0.74 10.02
CA CYS A 22 15.47 -1.18 10.74
C CYS A 22 16.62 -0.18 10.49
N GLY A 23 17.37 0.18 11.54
CA GLY A 23 18.59 1.00 11.42
C GLY A 23 18.70 2.12 12.47
N GLU A 24 17.86 3.15 12.37
CA GLU A 24 17.84 4.28 13.31
C GLU A 24 16.53 4.32 14.12
N SER A 25 16.63 4.75 15.38
CA SER A 25 15.47 4.91 16.26
C SER A 25 14.64 6.12 15.82
N PHE A 26 13.60 5.86 15.03
CA PHE A 26 12.60 6.87 14.67
C PHE A 26 11.61 7.06 15.82
N HIS A 27 11.65 8.23 16.46
CA HIS A 27 10.69 8.63 17.49
C HIS A 27 9.55 9.44 16.86
N TRP A 28 8.32 8.99 17.07
CA TRP A 28 7.12 9.71 16.69
C TRP A 28 6.06 9.50 17.78
N GLU A 29 5.25 10.53 18.06
CA GLU A 29 4.10 10.38 18.95
C GLU A 29 2.90 9.86 18.14
N GLN A 30 2.37 8.69 18.49
CA GLN A 30 1.08 8.22 17.99
C GLN A 30 -0.02 9.16 18.50
N LEU A 31 -0.52 10.03 17.62
CA LEU A 31 -1.70 10.84 17.91
C LEU A 31 -3.01 10.03 17.73
N THR A 32 -2.94 8.84 17.13
CA THR A 32 -4.06 7.92 16.92
C THR A 32 -4.03 6.80 17.97
N ASN A 33 -5.15 6.56 18.65
CA ASN A 33 -5.32 5.49 19.67
C ASN A 33 -5.32 4.05 19.09
N THR A 34 -4.69 3.83 17.94
CA THR A 34 -4.46 2.50 17.37
C THR A 34 -3.25 1.88 18.06
N GLU A 35 -3.41 0.71 18.67
CA GLU A 35 -2.35 0.04 19.44
C GLU A 35 -1.00 0.05 18.70
N ALA A 36 0.05 0.48 19.40
CA ALA A 36 1.40 0.45 18.90
C ALA A 36 1.82 -1.01 18.69
N GLY A 37 1.94 -1.44 17.43
CA GLY A 37 2.63 -2.68 17.08
C GLY A 37 4.05 -2.67 17.65
N SER A 38 4.50 -3.82 18.15
CA SER A 38 5.82 -3.96 18.76
C SER A 38 6.93 -3.57 17.79
N TYR A 39 7.80 -2.66 18.20
CA TYR A 39 9.03 -2.32 17.48
C TYR A 39 10.16 -3.28 17.84
N CYS A 40 10.97 -3.59 16.83
CA CYS A 40 12.16 -4.41 16.93
C CYS A 40 13.15 -3.86 17.97
N ASP A 41 13.66 -4.75 18.81
CA ASP A 41 14.60 -4.45 19.88
C ASP A 41 15.98 -4.10 19.27
N ASN A 42 16.45 -2.86 19.43
CA ASN A 42 17.63 -2.31 18.75
C ASN A 42 18.99 -2.87 19.26
N ASP A 43 19.00 -3.90 20.11
CA ASP A 43 20.20 -4.35 20.83
C ASP A 43 20.93 -5.56 20.18
N ALA A 44 20.57 -5.98 18.96
CA ALA A 44 21.25 -7.08 18.26
C ALA A 44 21.92 -6.62 16.93
N PRO A 45 23.26 -6.48 16.89
CA PRO A 45 24.02 -6.06 15.70
C PRO A 45 24.01 -7.00 14.46
N GLY A 46 23.10 -7.99 14.41
CA GLY A 46 22.97 -8.96 13.31
C GLY A 46 21.65 -8.88 12.53
N ASP A 47 20.81 -7.90 12.84
CA ASP A 47 19.39 -7.88 12.49
C ASP A 47 19.10 -7.25 11.11
N TRP A 48 19.70 -6.09 10.80
CA TRP A 48 19.34 -5.31 9.59
C TRP A 48 19.55 -6.02 8.24
N VAL A 49 20.66 -6.73 8.06
CA VAL A 49 20.94 -7.44 6.80
C VAL A 49 19.98 -8.59 6.61
N THR A 50 19.70 -9.32 7.69
CA THR A 50 18.74 -10.43 7.69
C THR A 50 17.33 -9.90 7.40
N GLU A 51 16.89 -8.87 8.11
CA GLU A 51 15.58 -8.23 7.90
C GLU A 51 15.41 -7.63 6.50
N THR A 52 16.48 -7.05 5.93
CA THR A 52 16.45 -6.58 4.54
C THR A 52 16.26 -7.74 3.57
N VAL A 53 17.01 -8.83 3.73
CA VAL A 53 16.89 -10.02 2.88
C VAL A 53 15.50 -10.63 2.99
N LEU A 54 14.96 -10.76 4.20
CA LEU A 54 13.61 -11.28 4.42
C LEU A 54 12.55 -10.37 3.81
N THR A 55 12.70 -9.05 3.97
CA THR A 55 11.77 -8.06 3.37
C THR A 55 11.81 -8.12 1.85
N VAL A 56 12.98 -8.27 1.23
CA VAL A 56 13.10 -8.45 -0.22
C VAL A 56 12.49 -9.78 -0.66
N ALA A 57 12.68 -10.86 0.09
CA ALA A 57 12.09 -12.16 -0.24
C ALA A 57 10.55 -12.12 -0.21
N VAL A 58 9.95 -11.37 0.73
CA VAL A 58 8.49 -11.28 0.88
C VAL A 58 7.86 -10.22 -0.03
N MET A 59 8.48 -9.05 -0.16
CA MET A 59 7.89 -7.87 -0.81
C MET A 59 8.56 -7.50 -2.14
N GLY A 60 9.64 -8.20 -2.52
CA GLY A 60 10.33 -8.02 -3.79
C GLY A 60 9.59 -8.66 -4.96
N GLY A 61 10.28 -8.82 -6.08
CA GLY A 61 9.69 -9.31 -7.32
C GLY A 61 9.98 -10.78 -7.62
N GLU A 62 10.56 -11.54 -6.69
CA GLU A 62 10.86 -12.96 -6.88
C GLU A 62 9.60 -13.79 -7.16
N ASP A 63 8.58 -13.74 -6.29
CA ASP A 63 7.33 -14.49 -6.49
C ASP A 63 6.58 -14.03 -7.74
N TRP A 64 6.58 -12.71 -8.02
CA TRP A 64 6.00 -12.17 -9.26
C TRP A 64 6.66 -12.78 -10.50
N GLN A 65 7.99 -12.90 -10.51
CA GLN A 65 8.71 -13.55 -11.60
C GLN A 65 8.36 -15.05 -11.68
N MET A 66 8.32 -15.76 -10.55
CA MET A 66 7.93 -17.18 -10.51
C MET A 66 6.53 -17.42 -11.09
N TRP A 67 5.57 -16.54 -10.80
CA TRP A 67 4.22 -16.61 -11.38
C TRP A 67 4.25 -16.49 -12.89
N ILE A 68 4.97 -15.49 -13.42
CA ILE A 68 5.01 -15.27 -14.86
C ILE A 68 5.73 -16.43 -15.57
N ASP A 69 6.85 -16.90 -15.03
CA ASP A 69 7.59 -18.03 -15.60
C ASP A 69 6.74 -19.31 -15.61
N ALA A 70 5.99 -19.59 -14.53
CA ALA A 70 5.10 -20.74 -14.47
C ALA A 70 3.92 -20.65 -15.46
N LEU A 71 3.35 -19.46 -15.64
CA LEU A 71 2.27 -19.23 -16.62
C LEU A 71 2.77 -19.33 -18.07
N ASP A 72 3.99 -18.86 -18.34
CA ASP A 72 4.63 -18.98 -19.66
C ASP A 72 4.97 -20.45 -19.97
N GLU A 73 5.57 -21.17 -19.02
CA GLU A 73 5.89 -22.60 -19.17
C GLU A 73 4.63 -23.45 -19.44
N ALA A 74 3.52 -23.11 -18.78
CA ALA A 74 2.23 -23.75 -19.03
C ALA A 74 1.57 -23.34 -20.37
N GLY A 75 2.13 -22.35 -21.08
CA GLY A 75 1.63 -21.85 -22.36
C GLY A 75 0.27 -21.15 -22.25
N VAL A 76 -0.02 -20.53 -21.10
CA VAL A 76 -1.31 -19.85 -20.84
C VAL A 76 -1.22 -18.32 -20.90
N LEU A 77 -0.03 -17.77 -21.14
CA LEU A 77 0.13 -16.34 -21.47
C LEU A 77 -0.23 -16.08 -22.93
N ALA A 78 -1.08 -15.08 -23.16
CA ALA A 78 -1.45 -14.64 -24.49
C ALA A 78 -0.37 -13.72 -25.12
N ASP A 79 -0.36 -13.62 -26.44
CA ASP A 79 0.41 -12.59 -27.15
C ASP A 79 -0.05 -11.19 -26.71
N GLY A 80 0.90 -10.31 -26.40
CA GLY A 80 0.68 -8.99 -25.84
C GLY A 80 0.26 -8.97 -24.36
N ALA A 81 0.51 -10.04 -23.59
CA ALA A 81 0.17 -10.08 -22.17
C ALA A 81 0.84 -8.93 -21.39
N LYS A 82 0.05 -8.22 -20.57
CA LYS A 82 0.53 -7.16 -19.68
C LYS A 82 0.43 -7.62 -18.23
N THR A 83 1.47 -7.40 -17.46
CA THR A 83 1.49 -7.62 -16.01
C THR A 83 1.96 -6.37 -15.28
N THR A 84 1.44 -6.12 -14.08
CA THR A 84 1.93 -5.03 -13.25
C THR A 84 1.95 -5.39 -11.77
N ALA A 85 3.01 -4.96 -11.07
CA ALA A 85 3.09 -4.98 -9.62
C ALA A 85 2.86 -3.56 -9.06
N TYR A 86 2.13 -3.46 -7.95
CA TYR A 86 1.86 -2.17 -7.31
C TYR A 86 2.98 -1.81 -6.34
N THR A 87 3.34 -0.53 -6.33
CA THR A 87 4.28 0.04 -5.37
C THR A 87 3.74 1.34 -4.78
N TYR A 88 4.30 1.76 -3.66
CA TYR A 88 4.07 3.07 -3.07
C TYR A 88 5.41 3.77 -2.86
N ILE A 89 5.65 4.87 -3.54
CA ILE A 89 6.92 5.62 -3.45
C ILE A 89 6.86 6.66 -2.34
N GLY A 90 5.80 7.47 -2.32
CA GLY A 90 5.62 8.59 -1.39
C GLY A 90 6.62 9.74 -1.59
N LYS A 91 6.57 10.73 -0.70
CA LYS A 91 7.48 11.90 -0.63
C LYS A 91 8.19 11.98 0.73
N GLU A 92 8.91 13.07 0.98
CA GLU A 92 9.77 13.36 2.12
C GLU A 92 9.23 12.85 3.48
N LEU A 93 7.96 13.12 3.80
CA LEU A 93 7.32 12.68 5.06
C LEU A 93 7.31 11.16 5.26
N THR A 94 7.30 10.41 4.17
CA THR A 94 7.17 8.95 4.17
C THR A 94 8.47 8.23 3.80
N TRP A 95 9.49 8.95 3.32
CA TRP A 95 10.79 8.37 2.94
C TRP A 95 11.52 7.63 4.06
N PRO A 96 11.46 8.04 5.34
CA PRO A 96 12.07 7.26 6.42
C PRO A 96 11.52 5.83 6.54
N ILE A 97 10.26 5.62 6.15
CA ILE A 97 9.58 4.33 6.22
C ILE A 97 9.65 3.59 4.87
N TYR A 98 9.53 4.32 3.75
CA TYR A 98 9.36 3.71 2.43
C TYR A 98 10.54 3.88 1.47
N GLY A 99 11.35 4.92 1.63
CA GLY A 99 12.40 5.30 0.68
C GLY A 99 13.77 4.74 1.01
N HIS A 100 14.16 4.79 2.28
CA HIS A 100 15.51 4.38 2.74
C HIS A 100 15.53 3.17 3.67
N ALA A 101 14.36 2.60 3.96
CA ALA A 101 14.24 1.40 4.80
C ALA A 101 14.33 0.11 3.96
N THR A 102 14.24 -1.03 4.65
CA THR A 102 14.22 -2.40 4.08
C THR A 102 13.22 -2.55 2.92
N ILE A 103 12.04 -1.93 3.02
CA ILE A 103 11.03 -1.94 1.95
C ILE A 103 11.48 -1.21 0.68
N GLY A 104 12.40 -0.24 0.79
CA GLY A 104 13.03 0.41 -0.35
C GLY A 104 13.88 -0.57 -1.17
N LYS A 105 14.54 -1.52 -0.49
CA LYS A 105 15.29 -2.61 -1.17
C LYS A 105 14.38 -3.62 -1.86
N ALA A 106 13.21 -3.90 -1.29
CA ALA A 106 12.20 -4.72 -1.97
C ALA A 106 11.73 -4.07 -3.28
N LYS A 107 11.60 -2.74 -3.32
CA LYS A 107 11.26 -2.01 -4.55
C LYS A 107 12.34 -2.11 -5.62
N GLU A 108 13.61 -1.95 -5.25
CA GLU A 108 14.72 -2.17 -6.19
C GLU A 108 14.67 -3.58 -6.81
N ASP A 109 14.19 -4.59 -6.05
CA ASP A 109 13.99 -5.94 -6.57
C ASP A 109 12.78 -6.07 -7.52
N LEU A 110 11.70 -5.31 -7.32
CA LEU A 110 10.59 -5.22 -8.28
C LEU A 110 11.07 -4.66 -9.64
N ASP A 111 12.00 -3.72 -9.63
CA ASP A 111 12.58 -3.16 -10.86
C ASP A 111 13.42 -4.20 -11.58
N ARG A 112 14.24 -4.96 -10.84
CA ARG A 112 14.98 -6.13 -11.37
C ARG A 112 14.00 -7.15 -11.97
N ALA A 113 12.94 -7.51 -11.26
CA ALA A 113 11.95 -8.48 -11.73
C ALA A 113 11.25 -8.01 -13.01
N THR A 114 10.92 -6.73 -13.10
CA THR A 114 10.31 -6.13 -14.31
C THR A 114 11.18 -6.33 -15.55
N VAL A 115 12.50 -6.17 -15.42
CA VAL A 115 13.44 -6.42 -16.53
C VAL A 115 13.45 -7.90 -16.89
N ALA A 116 13.58 -8.78 -15.91
CA ALA A 116 13.64 -10.23 -16.13
C ALA A 116 12.35 -10.77 -16.80
N ILE A 117 11.18 -10.30 -16.35
CA ILE A 117 9.88 -10.68 -16.91
C ILE A 117 9.74 -10.22 -18.36
N LYS A 118 10.18 -8.99 -18.69
CA LYS A 118 10.17 -8.50 -20.09
C LYS A 118 11.06 -9.36 -20.98
N GLU A 119 12.20 -9.80 -20.47
CA GLU A 119 13.10 -10.68 -21.21
C GLU A 119 12.49 -12.06 -21.45
N SER A 120 11.94 -12.70 -20.41
CA SER A 120 11.33 -14.04 -20.50
C SER A 120 10.10 -14.07 -21.42
N THR A 121 9.28 -13.02 -21.38
CA THR A 121 8.04 -12.93 -22.18
C THR A 121 8.20 -12.22 -23.53
N SER A 122 9.43 -11.92 -23.95
CA SER A 122 9.71 -11.15 -25.18
C SER A 122 9.16 -11.81 -26.46
N ALA A 123 9.12 -13.14 -26.52
CA ALA A 123 8.54 -13.88 -27.64
C ALA A 123 7.02 -13.70 -27.80
N LEU A 124 6.34 -13.32 -26.71
CA LEU A 124 4.91 -13.04 -26.65
C LEU A 124 4.62 -11.54 -26.74
N ASN A 125 5.59 -10.69 -27.07
CA ASN A 125 5.46 -9.23 -26.97
C ASN A 125 4.95 -8.79 -25.57
N GLY A 126 5.37 -9.51 -24.51
CA GLY A 126 4.91 -9.27 -23.16
C GLY A 126 5.39 -7.92 -22.61
N GLU A 127 4.59 -7.35 -21.72
CA GLU A 127 4.89 -6.08 -21.06
C GLU A 127 4.77 -6.21 -19.54
N ALA A 128 5.72 -5.63 -18.82
CA ALA A 128 5.71 -5.59 -17.36
C ALA A 128 5.93 -4.18 -16.83
N TYR A 129 5.23 -3.84 -15.76
CA TYR A 129 5.31 -2.52 -15.14
C TYR A 129 5.30 -2.61 -13.62
N VAL A 130 6.11 -1.79 -12.97
CA VAL A 130 5.81 -1.34 -11.61
C VAL A 130 4.90 -0.12 -11.73
N SER A 131 3.82 -0.06 -10.95
CA SER A 131 2.88 1.06 -10.92
C SER A 131 2.85 1.72 -9.55
N SER A 132 3.18 3.00 -9.47
CA SER A 132 3.15 3.77 -8.23
C SER A 132 1.75 4.33 -7.95
N LEU A 133 1.19 3.93 -6.81
CA LEU A 133 -0.19 4.18 -6.41
C LEU A 133 -0.30 5.16 -5.24
N ASN A 134 -1.48 5.77 -5.07
CA ASN A 134 -1.75 6.72 -3.99
C ASN A 134 -1.79 5.98 -2.64
N ALA A 135 -1.48 6.69 -1.55
CA ALA A 135 -1.77 6.22 -0.20
C ALA A 135 -3.29 6.14 0.00
N VAL A 136 -3.80 4.92 0.21
CA VAL A 136 -5.22 4.64 0.47
C VAL A 136 -5.38 3.79 1.72
N VAL A 137 -6.59 3.79 2.30
CA VAL A 137 -6.90 2.96 3.47
C VAL A 137 -7.09 1.52 3.05
N THR A 138 -6.19 0.64 3.50
CA THR A 138 -6.25 -0.81 3.32
C THR A 138 -5.83 -1.47 4.63
N GLN A 139 -6.08 -2.77 4.77
CA GLN A 139 -5.59 -3.51 5.94
C GLN A 139 -4.06 -3.37 6.06
N ALA A 140 -3.34 -3.53 4.95
CA ALA A 140 -1.89 -3.37 4.91
C ALA A 140 -1.44 -1.96 5.32
N SER A 141 -1.95 -0.91 4.68
CA SER A 141 -1.52 0.47 4.96
C SER A 141 -1.89 0.93 6.37
N SER A 142 -2.99 0.44 6.95
CA SER A 142 -3.39 0.76 8.32
C SER A 142 -2.45 0.19 9.39
N ALA A 143 -1.77 -0.91 9.08
CA ALA A 143 -0.77 -1.52 9.97
C ALA A 143 0.59 -0.82 9.92
N ILE A 144 0.81 0.05 8.94
CA ILE A 144 2.08 0.77 8.78
C ILE A 144 2.06 2.00 9.70
N PRO A 145 3.06 2.13 10.60
CA PRO A 145 3.20 3.31 11.45
C PRO A 145 3.03 4.61 10.69
N ILE A 146 2.40 5.59 11.35
CA ILE A 146 2.24 6.97 10.87
C ILE A 146 1.29 7.14 9.67
N MET A 147 1.09 6.11 8.84
CA MET A 147 0.18 6.16 7.68
C MET A 147 -1.25 6.60 8.02
N PRO A 148 -1.87 6.23 9.16
CA PRO A 148 -3.18 6.75 9.52
C PRO A 148 -3.24 8.29 9.56
N LEU A 149 -2.21 8.93 10.12
CA LEU A 149 -2.14 10.39 10.21
C LEU A 149 -1.85 11.02 8.84
N TYR A 150 -0.90 10.45 8.09
CA TYR A 150 -0.57 10.92 6.74
C TYR A 150 -1.79 10.86 5.81
N ILE A 151 -2.48 9.71 5.76
CA ILE A 151 -3.67 9.52 4.93
C ILE A 151 -4.80 10.46 5.38
N SER A 152 -4.97 10.67 6.69
CA SER A 152 -5.97 11.63 7.19
C SER A 152 -5.69 13.06 6.74
N ALA A 153 -4.42 13.48 6.70
CA ALA A 153 -4.03 14.78 6.18
C ALA A 153 -4.20 14.87 4.64
N LEU A 154 -3.77 13.82 3.93
CA LEU A 154 -3.93 13.67 2.48
C LEU A 154 -5.41 13.79 2.06
N PHE A 155 -6.30 13.10 2.78
CA PHE A 155 -7.75 13.17 2.57
C PHE A 155 -8.25 14.60 2.67
N LYS A 156 -7.88 15.32 3.74
CA LYS A 156 -8.30 16.70 3.96
C LYS A 156 -7.89 17.61 2.79
N VAL A 157 -6.65 17.49 2.34
CA VAL A 157 -6.09 18.30 1.26
C VAL A 157 -6.74 17.94 -0.08
N MET A 158 -6.69 16.66 -0.48
CA MET A 158 -7.18 16.23 -1.79
C MET A 158 -8.71 16.31 -1.92
N LYS A 159 -9.48 16.11 -0.84
CA LYS A 159 -10.94 16.31 -0.88
C LYS A 159 -11.31 17.78 -1.03
N ALA A 160 -10.54 18.70 -0.43
CA ALA A 160 -10.75 20.13 -0.63
C ALA A 160 -10.49 20.55 -2.09
N ASP A 161 -9.57 19.86 -2.78
CA ASP A 161 -9.26 20.10 -4.19
C ASP A 161 -10.19 19.33 -5.16
N GLY A 162 -10.98 18.38 -4.65
CA GLY A 162 -11.80 17.49 -5.47
C GLY A 162 -10.98 16.45 -6.25
N THR A 163 -9.77 16.14 -5.80
CA THR A 163 -8.82 15.22 -6.48
C THR A 163 -8.67 13.88 -5.76
N TYR A 164 -9.33 13.69 -4.62
CA TYR A 164 -9.28 12.45 -3.83
C TYR A 164 -9.77 11.24 -4.63
N GLU A 165 -9.00 10.14 -4.55
CA GLU A 165 -9.30 8.86 -5.18
C GLU A 165 -9.11 7.73 -4.14
N GLY A 166 -10.11 6.87 -4.00
CA GLY A 166 -10.00 5.62 -3.26
C GLY A 166 -9.39 4.51 -4.11
N THR A 167 -9.39 3.28 -3.60
CA THR A 167 -8.83 2.12 -4.30
C THR A 167 -9.44 1.90 -5.67
N ILE A 168 -10.77 2.03 -5.81
CA ILE A 168 -11.42 1.74 -7.09
C ILE A 168 -11.17 2.85 -8.12
N GLU A 169 -11.18 4.11 -7.70
CA GLU A 169 -10.93 5.25 -8.58
C GLU A 169 -9.50 5.22 -9.12
N GLN A 170 -8.49 4.99 -8.26
CA GLN A 170 -7.10 4.96 -8.71
C GLN A 170 -6.79 3.79 -9.63
N ILE A 171 -7.39 2.62 -9.40
CA ILE A 171 -7.18 1.45 -10.27
C ILE A 171 -7.90 1.64 -11.60
N HIS A 172 -9.11 2.20 -11.58
CA HIS A 172 -9.78 2.59 -12.81
C HIS A 172 -8.92 3.56 -13.62
N ALA A 173 -8.39 4.60 -12.99
CA ALA A 173 -7.50 5.58 -13.62
C ALA A 173 -6.20 4.93 -14.15
N LEU A 174 -5.57 4.02 -13.39
CA LEU A 174 -4.41 3.26 -13.86
C LEU A 174 -4.70 2.50 -15.16
N PHE A 175 -5.85 1.83 -15.23
CA PHE A 175 -6.23 1.10 -16.44
C PHE A 175 -6.49 2.04 -17.62
N THR A 176 -7.30 3.08 -17.41
CA THR A 176 -7.75 3.96 -18.51
C THR A 176 -6.70 4.94 -18.97
N GLU A 177 -5.82 5.40 -18.08
CA GLU A 177 -4.87 6.46 -18.37
C GLU A 177 -3.46 5.93 -18.69
N ASN A 178 -3.10 4.77 -18.14
CA ASN A 178 -1.72 4.24 -18.17
C ASN A 178 -1.63 2.88 -18.86
N LEU A 179 -2.15 1.81 -18.28
CA LEU A 179 -1.99 0.44 -18.83
C LEU A 179 -2.56 0.29 -20.25
N TYR A 180 -3.68 0.94 -20.53
CA TYR A 180 -4.38 0.91 -21.82
C TYR A 180 -4.67 2.31 -22.38
N GLY A 181 -4.02 3.33 -21.82
CA GLY A 181 -4.12 4.70 -22.31
C GLY A 181 -3.15 4.96 -23.47
N ASP A 182 -3.48 5.93 -24.32
CA ASP A 182 -2.64 6.31 -25.47
C ASP A 182 -1.35 7.07 -25.06
N SER A 183 -1.27 7.53 -23.81
CA SER A 183 -0.17 8.37 -23.32
C SER A 183 0.14 8.06 -21.84
N PRO A 184 0.73 6.88 -21.57
CA PRO A 184 1.12 6.51 -20.21
C PRO A 184 2.12 7.51 -19.62
N ARG A 185 1.97 7.77 -18.33
CA ARG A 185 2.87 8.58 -17.51
C ARG A 185 3.87 7.67 -16.83
N PHE A 186 5.14 8.06 -16.90
CA PHE A 186 6.22 7.41 -16.20
C PHE A 186 6.90 8.39 -15.25
N ASP A 187 7.35 7.91 -14.11
CA ASP A 187 8.27 8.65 -13.25
C ASP A 187 9.72 8.50 -13.76
N ASP A 188 10.67 9.13 -13.07
CA ASP A 188 12.10 9.08 -13.43
C ASP A 188 12.71 7.66 -13.32
N GLY A 189 12.06 6.76 -12.56
CA GLY A 189 12.45 5.35 -12.43
C GLY A 189 11.86 4.46 -13.55
N GLY A 190 10.95 5.00 -14.37
CA GLY A 190 10.26 4.25 -15.40
C GLY A 190 9.05 3.46 -14.90
N HIS A 191 8.51 3.78 -13.73
CA HIS A 191 7.28 3.19 -13.21
C HIS A 191 6.06 3.92 -13.76
N LEU A 192 4.93 3.22 -13.93
CA LEU A 192 3.66 3.88 -14.26
C LEU A 192 3.26 4.78 -13.10
N PHE A 193 3.20 6.08 -13.38
CA PHE A 193 3.04 7.12 -12.36
C PHE A 193 1.57 7.48 -12.20
N GLN A 194 0.86 6.73 -11.34
CA GLN A 194 -0.56 6.95 -11.08
C GLN A 194 -0.81 7.89 -9.90
N ASN A 195 0.12 7.98 -8.96
CA ASN A 195 -0.01 8.83 -7.78
C ASN A 195 0.40 10.29 -7.97
N TYR A 196 0.36 10.79 -9.21
CA TYR A 196 0.81 12.13 -9.57
C TYR A 196 0.06 13.25 -8.83
N LYS A 197 -1.23 13.06 -8.53
CA LYS A 197 -2.06 14.03 -7.80
C LYS A 197 -1.62 14.15 -6.34
N GLU A 198 -1.28 13.03 -5.70
CA GLU A 198 -0.75 13.04 -4.33
C GLU A 198 0.62 13.72 -4.28
N LEU A 199 1.48 13.46 -5.28
CA LEU A 199 2.86 13.95 -5.29
C LEU A 199 3.02 15.37 -5.87
N GLU A 200 1.96 16.14 -6.09
CA GLU A 200 2.09 17.55 -6.47
C GLU A 200 2.76 18.37 -5.35
N ASP A 201 3.66 19.29 -5.70
CA ASP A 201 4.44 20.06 -4.70
C ASP A 201 3.56 20.88 -3.75
N ASP A 202 2.48 21.47 -4.26
CA ASP A 202 1.53 22.23 -3.43
C ASP A 202 0.72 21.33 -2.48
N VAL A 203 0.28 20.16 -2.96
CA VAL A 203 -0.41 19.16 -2.13
C VAL A 203 0.49 18.73 -0.99
N GLN A 204 1.74 18.39 -1.29
CA GLN A 204 2.73 17.95 -0.31
C GLN A 204 3.10 19.05 0.70
N ALA A 205 3.23 20.30 0.26
CA ALA A 205 3.46 21.44 1.16
C ALA A 205 2.30 21.67 2.14
N ARG A 206 1.05 21.48 1.68
CA ARG A 206 -0.13 21.58 2.56
C ARG A 206 -0.20 20.43 3.55
N ILE A 207 0.11 19.20 3.12
CA ILE A 207 0.21 18.04 4.03
C ILE A 207 1.29 18.27 5.08
N GLN A 208 2.47 18.76 4.68
CA GLN A 208 3.56 19.12 5.61
C GLN A 208 3.10 20.17 6.64
N THR A 209 2.34 21.19 6.21
CA THR A 209 1.81 22.20 7.13
C THR A 209 0.86 21.59 8.16
N VAL A 210 -0.01 20.67 7.74
CA VAL A 210 -0.88 19.91 8.66
C VAL A 210 -0.04 19.07 9.61
N TRP A 211 0.96 18.36 9.09
CA TRP A 211 1.85 17.50 9.85
C TRP A 211 2.59 18.23 10.97
N ASP A 212 3.15 19.40 10.68
CA ASP A 212 3.94 20.17 11.65
C ASP A 212 3.07 20.84 12.74
N SER A 213 1.76 20.93 12.53
CA SER A 213 0.83 21.66 13.41
C SER A 213 -0.21 20.79 14.11
N VAL A 214 -0.40 19.54 13.67
CA VAL A 214 -1.41 18.65 14.22
C VAL A 214 -1.05 18.20 15.63
N THR A 215 -2.05 18.20 16.50
CA THR A 215 -1.98 17.73 17.89
C THR A 215 -3.19 16.85 18.16
N THR A 216 -3.19 16.11 19.27
CA THR A 216 -4.37 15.33 19.69
C THR A 216 -5.63 16.21 19.80
N ALA A 217 -5.49 17.46 20.21
CA ALA A 217 -6.63 18.38 20.35
C ALA A 217 -7.14 18.95 19.01
N THR A 218 -6.32 18.91 17.96
CA THR A 218 -6.60 19.56 16.66
C THR A 218 -6.73 18.56 15.51
N ILE A 219 -6.57 17.25 15.76
CA ILE A 219 -6.56 16.21 14.73
C ILE A 219 -7.83 16.20 13.87
N ASP A 220 -9.01 16.29 14.48
CA ASP A 220 -10.29 16.30 13.74
C ASP A 220 -10.52 17.59 12.93
N GLU A 221 -9.86 18.70 13.34
CA GLU A 221 -9.95 19.97 12.64
C GLU A 221 -9.00 20.04 11.44
N LEU A 222 -7.73 19.68 11.67
CA LEU A 222 -6.64 19.85 10.71
C LEU A 222 -6.53 18.69 9.71
N THR A 223 -7.11 17.53 10.03
CA THR A 223 -7.13 16.36 9.15
C THR A 223 -8.57 15.99 8.77
N ASP A 224 -8.73 14.89 8.05
CA ASP A 224 -10.00 14.18 7.86
C ASP A 224 -9.93 12.79 8.52
N TYR A 225 -9.60 12.75 9.82
CA TYR A 225 -9.53 11.51 10.59
C TYR A 225 -10.86 10.77 10.66
N VAL A 226 -11.98 11.50 10.73
CA VAL A 226 -13.33 10.90 10.66
C VAL A 226 -13.53 10.17 9.33
N GLY A 227 -13.13 10.78 8.21
CA GLY A 227 -13.17 10.14 6.90
C GLY A 227 -12.28 8.90 6.84
N TYR A 228 -11.04 8.98 7.32
CA TYR A 228 -10.12 7.84 7.42
C TYR A 228 -10.73 6.69 8.21
N HIS A 229 -11.24 6.96 9.42
CA HIS A 229 -11.83 5.94 10.29
C HIS A 229 -13.06 5.27 9.65
N ASN A 230 -13.92 6.05 8.99
CA ASN A 230 -15.07 5.52 8.27
C ASN A 230 -14.65 4.61 7.10
N GLU A 231 -13.60 4.97 6.36
CA GLU A 231 -13.08 4.11 5.29
C GLU A 231 -12.45 2.83 5.83
N PHE A 232 -11.73 2.91 6.96
CA PHE A 232 -11.21 1.72 7.64
C PHE A 232 -12.34 0.75 8.05
N LEU A 233 -13.41 1.25 8.68
CA LEU A 233 -14.57 0.44 9.06
C LEU A 233 -15.23 -0.23 7.85
N ARG A 234 -15.30 0.47 6.71
CA ARG A 234 -15.88 -0.04 5.47
C ARG A 234 -15.10 -1.21 4.87
N LEU A 235 -13.78 -1.31 5.11
CA LEU A 235 -12.99 -2.48 4.71
C LEU A 235 -13.51 -3.79 5.33
N PHE A 236 -14.15 -3.70 6.49
CA PHE A 236 -14.70 -4.83 7.23
C PHE A 236 -16.24 -4.89 7.16
N GLY A 237 -16.85 -4.12 6.24
CA GLY A 237 -18.30 -4.13 6.03
C GLY A 237 -19.11 -3.29 7.01
N PHE A 238 -18.48 -2.43 7.82
CA PHE A 238 -19.18 -1.54 8.76
C PHE A 238 -19.39 -0.12 8.20
N GLY A 239 -20.38 0.61 8.71
CA GLY A 239 -20.66 1.99 8.31
C GLY A 239 -21.17 2.16 6.87
N ILE A 240 -21.89 1.16 6.35
CA ILE A 240 -22.53 1.17 5.02
C ILE A 240 -24.00 1.53 5.20
N ASP A 241 -24.42 2.70 4.68
CA ASP A 241 -25.75 3.27 4.90
C ASP A 241 -26.92 2.37 4.47
N SER A 242 -26.70 1.51 3.49
CA SER A 242 -27.73 0.60 2.96
C SER A 242 -27.85 -0.72 3.73
N VAL A 243 -27.05 -0.94 4.78
CA VAL A 243 -27.01 -2.19 5.55
C VAL A 243 -27.76 -2.03 6.86
N ASP A 244 -28.68 -2.96 7.14
CA ASP A 244 -29.33 -3.07 8.44
C ASP A 244 -28.44 -3.87 9.40
N TYR A 245 -27.74 -3.18 10.29
CA TYR A 245 -26.82 -3.79 11.27
C TYR A 245 -27.52 -4.45 12.47
N GLU A 246 -28.84 -4.30 12.62
CA GLU A 246 -29.62 -4.99 13.66
C GLU A 246 -30.24 -6.30 13.14
N GLN A 247 -30.12 -6.57 11.84
CA GLN A 247 -30.57 -7.83 11.24
C GLN A 247 -29.60 -8.96 11.55
N ASP A 248 -30.12 -10.09 12.03
CA ASP A 248 -29.34 -11.33 12.16
C ASP A 248 -28.87 -11.82 10.78
N VAL A 249 -27.58 -12.16 10.68
CA VAL A 249 -26.96 -12.69 9.46
C VAL A 249 -26.23 -14.00 9.76
N ASP A 250 -26.24 -14.91 8.80
CA ASP A 250 -25.39 -16.10 8.85
C ASP A 250 -23.96 -15.72 8.46
N ALA A 251 -22.98 -16.06 9.31
CA ALA A 251 -21.57 -15.82 9.02
C ALA A 251 -21.03 -16.75 7.91
N VAL A 252 -21.73 -17.85 7.62
CA VAL A 252 -21.34 -18.80 6.58
C VAL A 252 -21.89 -18.34 5.23
N ALA A 253 -21.02 -17.72 4.43
CA ALA A 253 -21.32 -17.34 3.06
C ALA A 253 -20.64 -18.33 2.08
N PRO A 254 -21.39 -19.14 1.30
CA PRO A 254 -20.79 -20.05 0.32
C PRO A 254 -20.23 -19.26 -0.88
N ILE A 255 -18.99 -19.58 -1.28
CA ILE A 255 -18.33 -19.00 -2.45
C ILE A 255 -18.35 -20.01 -3.59
N ALA A 256 -19.01 -19.67 -4.70
CA ALA A 256 -19.05 -20.53 -5.87
C ALA A 256 -17.68 -20.59 -6.56
N ASN A 257 -17.28 -21.78 -7.03
CA ASN A 257 -16.03 -22.04 -7.75
C ASN A 257 -14.74 -21.75 -6.96
N MET A 258 -14.80 -21.80 -5.63
CA MET A 258 -13.59 -21.84 -4.79
C MET A 258 -12.90 -23.20 -5.00
N ILE A 259 -11.61 -23.18 -5.32
CA ILE A 259 -10.79 -24.40 -5.39
C ILE A 259 -10.25 -24.65 -3.98
N ASP A 260 -10.51 -25.85 -3.45
CA ASP A 260 -10.05 -26.29 -2.12
C ASP A 260 -8.53 -26.45 -2.04
#